data_AF-A0A1H7HX92-F1
#
_entry.id   AF-A0A1H7HX92-F1
#
_cell.length_a   1.000
_cell.length_b   1.000
_cell.length_c   1.000
_cell.angle_alpha   90.00
_cell.angle_beta   90.00
_cell.angle_gamma   90.00
#
_symmetry.space_group_name_H-M   'P 1'
#
loop_
_entity.id
_entity.type
_entity.pdbx_description
1 polymer ?
#
loop_
_entity_poly.entity_id
_entity_poly.type
_entity_poly.pdbx_seq_one_letter_code
_entity_poly.pdbx_strand_id
1 'polypeptide(L)'
;MSDLKEPLHYASSKPVDAQTTKPSAGLHDRSIGAIIAETRNLSADQVERVLQYQRERGIRFGEAAVALGYANAEDVLEALSKQFHYPYAASERKSRSPELVALNQPFSSQAEVFRGIRSQIMMRLYREGEPRRALAIISPDTMDGKSYFTANLAVTLAQLGGRTLLVDADLRRPRQHEIFDVANQAGLSSILSGRSEPRVIQQVEGMNSLFVLPVGAVPPNPVELLERPAFGMLMRELAGKFDHVVVDTSASLYGADASIVASRCGAALVLARQDRSRVLALQELTDSLDGINTTLLGTVMNQY
;
A
#
# COMPACT_ATOMS: atom_id res chain seq x y z
N MET A 1 49.79 -14.46 9.53
CA MET A 1 49.37 -15.74 8.92
C MET A 1 47.92 -15.93 9.32
N SER A 2 47.03 -15.24 8.61
CA SER A 2 46.33 -15.73 7.41
C SER A 2 45.28 -16.77 7.80
N ASP A 3 44.02 -16.35 7.85
CA ASP A 3 42.93 -17.20 7.38
C ASP A 3 41.81 -16.33 6.80
N LEU A 4 41.36 -16.80 5.65
CA LEU A 4 40.68 -16.06 4.60
C LEU A 4 39.21 -15.83 4.93
N LYS A 5 38.77 -14.57 4.84
CA LYS A 5 37.36 -14.24 4.59
C LYS A 5 37.11 -14.37 3.08
N GLU A 6 36.36 -15.38 2.68
CA GLU A 6 35.77 -15.42 1.34
C GLU A 6 34.64 -14.39 1.22
N PRO A 7 34.64 -13.52 0.20
CA PRO A 7 33.51 -12.64 -0.09
C PRO A 7 32.42 -13.38 -0.86
N LEU A 8 31.16 -13.13 -0.48
CA LEU A 8 29.97 -13.59 -1.19
C LEU A 8 30.00 -13.13 -2.66
N HIS A 9 30.12 -14.09 -3.58
CA HIS A 9 29.99 -13.88 -5.01
C HIS A 9 28.56 -13.45 -5.37
N TYR A 10 28.36 -12.16 -5.63
CA TYR A 10 27.24 -11.68 -6.45
C TYR A 10 27.72 -11.47 -7.87
N ALA A 11 27.00 -12.05 -8.83
CA ALA A 11 27.25 -11.90 -10.25
C ALA A 11 27.28 -10.42 -10.63
N SER A 12 28.42 -9.99 -11.19
CA SER A 12 28.61 -8.69 -11.81
C SER A 12 27.64 -8.51 -12.98
N SER A 13 26.60 -7.68 -12.80
CA SER A 13 25.78 -7.21 -13.92
C SER A 13 26.52 -6.08 -14.61
N LYS A 14 26.93 -6.33 -15.86
CA LYS A 14 27.49 -5.33 -16.78
C LYS A 14 26.58 -4.09 -16.87
N PRO A 15 27.14 -2.89 -17.12
CA PRO A 15 26.33 -1.69 -17.35
C PRO A 15 25.46 -1.92 -18.59
N VAL A 16 24.15 -1.84 -18.41
CA VAL A 16 23.20 -1.80 -19.53
C VAL A 16 23.36 -0.43 -20.17
N ASP A 17 23.79 -0.43 -21.44
CA ASP A 17 23.86 0.76 -22.26
C ASP A 17 22.55 1.54 -22.16
N ALA A 18 22.64 2.79 -21.71
CA ALA A 18 21.55 3.74 -21.72
C ALA A 18 21.21 4.11 -23.16
N GLN A 19 20.49 3.23 -23.85
CA GLN A 19 19.70 3.63 -25.00
C GLN A 19 18.57 4.50 -24.47
N THR A 20 18.73 5.81 -24.63
CA THR A 20 17.66 6.80 -24.50
C THR A 20 16.51 6.43 -25.42
N THR A 21 15.57 5.63 -24.93
CA THR A 21 14.25 5.49 -25.51
C THR A 21 13.53 6.80 -25.25
N LYS A 22 13.35 7.59 -26.31
CA LYS A 22 12.39 8.70 -26.32
C LYS A 22 11.05 8.17 -25.81
N PRO A 23 10.34 8.90 -24.92
CA PRO A 23 8.99 8.50 -24.54
C PRO A 23 8.14 8.39 -25.81
N SER A 24 7.50 7.24 -26.00
CA SER A 24 6.59 7.01 -27.12
C SER A 24 5.42 7.98 -27.03
N ALA A 25 5.39 8.96 -27.92
CA ALA A 25 4.35 9.99 -28.03
C ALA A 25 2.98 9.44 -28.52
N GLY A 26 2.64 8.17 -28.25
CA GLY A 26 1.50 7.48 -28.86
C GLY A 26 0.30 7.19 -27.95
N LEU A 27 0.43 7.34 -26.63
CA LEU A 27 -0.63 6.99 -25.66
C LEU A 27 -1.23 8.20 -24.92
N HIS A 28 -0.51 9.33 -24.88
CA HIS A 28 -0.94 10.52 -24.13
C HIS A 28 -2.11 11.28 -24.76
N ASP A 29 -2.39 11.08 -26.05
CA ASP A 29 -3.44 11.81 -26.81
C ASP A 29 -4.69 10.98 -27.12
N ARG A 30 -4.77 9.72 -26.67
CA ARG A 30 -5.96 8.91 -26.92
C ARG A 30 -7.10 9.38 -26.00
N SER A 31 -8.17 9.89 -26.60
CA SER A 31 -9.38 10.23 -25.87
C SER A 31 -9.98 8.98 -25.20
N ILE A 32 -10.67 9.17 -24.06
CA ILE A 32 -11.40 8.09 -23.36
C ILE A 32 -12.29 7.31 -24.35
N GLY A 33 -12.96 8.03 -25.27
CA GLY A 33 -13.82 7.41 -26.26
C GLY A 33 -13.06 6.50 -27.22
N ALA A 34 -11.85 6.86 -27.63
CA ALA A 34 -11.01 5.99 -28.47
C ALA A 34 -10.56 4.74 -27.72
N ILE A 35 -10.26 4.85 -26.41
CA ILE A 35 -9.85 3.71 -25.59
C ILE A 35 -11.03 2.75 -25.35
N ILE A 36 -12.22 3.28 -25.06
CA ILE A 36 -13.45 2.47 -24.90
C ILE A 36 -13.82 1.79 -26.22
N ALA A 37 -13.79 2.52 -27.33
CA ALA A 37 -14.13 1.99 -28.64
C ALA A 37 -13.22 0.82 -29.04
N GLU A 38 -11.92 0.94 -28.79
CA GLU A 38 -10.95 -0.13 -29.02
C GLU A 38 -11.16 -1.30 -28.05
N THR A 39 -11.26 -1.05 -26.74
CA THR A 39 -11.36 -2.10 -25.72
C THR A 39 -12.62 -2.95 -25.90
N ARG A 40 -13.71 -2.35 -26.38
CA ARG A 40 -15.00 -3.03 -26.64
C ARG A 40 -15.23 -3.41 -28.10
N ASN A 41 -14.25 -3.19 -28.99
CA ASN A 41 -14.38 -3.39 -30.43
C ASN A 41 -15.66 -2.78 -31.01
N LEU A 42 -15.96 -1.52 -30.66
CA LEU A 42 -17.15 -0.82 -31.16
C LEU A 42 -17.04 -0.59 -32.67
N SER A 43 -18.11 -0.86 -33.41
CA SER A 43 -18.19 -0.55 -34.83
C SER A 43 -18.27 0.97 -35.07
N ALA A 44 -17.97 1.42 -36.29
CA ALA A 44 -18.08 2.83 -36.68
C ALA A 44 -19.49 3.38 -36.40
N ASP A 45 -20.53 2.62 -36.74
CA ASP A 45 -21.93 2.98 -36.49
C ASP A 45 -22.24 3.10 -35.00
N GLN A 46 -21.68 2.22 -34.16
CA GLN A 46 -21.84 2.29 -32.72
C GLN A 46 -21.16 3.53 -32.14
N VAL A 47 -19.95 3.85 -32.60
CA VAL A 47 -19.24 5.08 -32.19
C VAL A 47 -20.01 6.32 -32.58
N GLU A 48 -20.57 6.37 -33.80
CA GLU A 48 -21.38 7.49 -34.27
C GLU A 48 -22.63 7.69 -33.41
N ARG A 49 -23.33 6.60 -33.06
CA ARG A 49 -24.49 6.65 -32.14
C ARG A 49 -24.12 7.18 -30.76
N VAL A 50 -22.97 6.77 -30.21
CA VAL A 50 -22.47 7.30 -28.92
C VAL A 50 -22.21 8.80 -29.03
N LEU A 51 -21.53 9.25 -30.09
CA LEU A 51 -21.24 10.67 -30.31
C LEU A 51 -22.50 11.51 -30.51
N GLN A 52 -23.52 10.97 -31.21
CA GLN A 52 -24.81 11.62 -31.36
C GLN A 52 -25.51 11.77 -30.00
N TYR A 53 -25.64 10.68 -29.25
CA TYR A 53 -26.26 10.70 -27.92
C TYR A 53 -25.53 11.64 -26.95
N GLN A 54 -24.19 11.67 -27.04
CA GLN A 54 -23.34 12.58 -26.29
C GLN A 54 -23.69 14.06 -26.59
N ARG A 55 -23.81 14.43 -27.87
CA ARG A 55 -24.16 15.80 -28.30
C ARG A 55 -25.58 16.19 -27.91
N GLU A 56 -26.54 15.29 -28.07
CA GLU A 56 -27.96 15.54 -27.76
C GLU A 56 -28.20 15.74 -26.26
N ARG A 57 -27.49 15.00 -25.41
CA ARG A 57 -27.68 15.01 -23.95
C ARG A 57 -26.67 15.89 -23.21
N GLY A 58 -25.61 16.36 -23.88
CA GLY A 58 -24.55 17.16 -23.27
C GLY A 58 -23.72 16.40 -22.23
N ILE A 59 -23.60 15.07 -22.36
CA ILE A 59 -22.89 14.20 -21.40
C ILE A 59 -21.50 13.80 -21.92
N ARG A 60 -20.74 13.03 -21.15
CA ARG A 60 -19.42 12.51 -21.57
C ARG A 60 -19.57 11.26 -22.44
N PHE A 61 -18.59 10.99 -23.31
CA PHE A 61 -18.61 9.80 -24.19
C PHE A 61 -18.81 8.48 -23.40
N GLY A 62 -18.09 8.29 -22.29
CA GLY A 62 -18.22 7.09 -21.47
C GLY A 62 -19.62 6.93 -20.88
N GLU A 63 -20.23 8.02 -20.42
CA GLU A 63 -21.62 8.02 -19.90
C GLU A 63 -22.62 7.69 -21.02
N ALA A 64 -22.42 8.25 -22.21
CA ALA A 64 -23.24 7.92 -23.39
C ALA A 64 -23.08 6.45 -23.81
N ALA A 65 -21.87 5.92 -23.81
CA ALA A 65 -21.60 4.51 -24.14
C ALA A 65 -22.26 3.55 -23.13
N VAL A 66 -22.28 3.91 -21.84
CA VAL A 66 -22.98 3.15 -20.80
C VAL A 66 -24.49 3.24 -20.95
N ALA A 67 -25.04 4.44 -21.17
CA ALA A 67 -26.47 4.63 -21.38
C ALA A 67 -27.02 3.85 -22.58
N LEU A 68 -26.22 3.69 -23.63
CA LEU A 68 -26.56 2.92 -24.83
C LEU A 68 -26.25 1.42 -24.71
N GLY A 69 -25.68 0.96 -23.59
CA GLY A 69 -25.34 -0.45 -23.34
C GLY A 69 -24.14 -0.97 -24.14
N TYR A 70 -23.35 -0.08 -24.75
CA TYR A 70 -22.13 -0.45 -25.51
C TYR A 70 -20.90 -0.61 -24.61
N ALA A 71 -20.92 0.01 -23.44
CA ALA A 71 -19.93 -0.14 -22.38
C ALA A 71 -20.63 -0.31 -21.03
N ASN A 72 -19.90 -0.81 -20.03
CA ASN A 72 -20.30 -0.78 -18.63
C ASN A 72 -19.42 0.22 -17.85
N ALA A 73 -19.72 0.42 -16.56
CA ALA A 73 -18.97 1.36 -15.73
C ALA A 73 -17.49 0.94 -15.55
N GLU A 74 -17.18 -0.36 -15.55
CA GLU A 74 -15.81 -0.87 -15.44
C GLU A 74 -14.98 -0.53 -16.67
N ASP A 75 -15.55 -0.62 -17.87
CA ASP A 75 -14.88 -0.25 -19.13
C ASP A 75 -14.47 1.23 -19.14
N VAL A 76 -15.32 2.11 -18.60
CA VAL A 76 -15.05 3.54 -18.48
C VAL A 76 -13.90 3.79 -17.49
N LEU A 77 -13.90 3.09 -16.35
CA LEU A 77 -12.85 3.22 -15.34
C LEU A 77 -11.51 2.68 -15.84
N GLU A 78 -11.51 1.58 -16.59
CA GLU A 78 -10.31 1.04 -17.23
C GLU A 78 -9.74 2.02 -18.25
N ALA A 79 -10.60 2.62 -19.09
CA ALA A 79 -10.19 3.62 -20.06
C ALA A 79 -9.60 4.87 -19.40
N LEU A 80 -10.22 5.35 -18.32
CA LEU A 80 -9.68 6.43 -17.49
C LEU A 80 -8.32 6.06 -16.90
N SER A 81 -8.18 4.84 -16.39
CA SER A 81 -6.91 4.40 -15.80
C SER A 81 -5.78 4.33 -16.82
N LYS A 82 -6.07 3.83 -18.04
CA LYS A 82 -5.13 3.82 -19.16
C LYS A 82 -4.72 5.24 -19.56
N GLN A 83 -5.67 6.17 -19.66
CA GLN A 83 -5.40 7.55 -20.02
C GLN A 83 -4.53 8.28 -18.97
N PHE A 84 -4.88 8.13 -17.70
CA PHE A 84 -4.21 8.82 -16.58
C PHE A 84 -3.06 8.02 -15.96
N HIS A 85 -2.68 6.87 -16.54
CA HIS A 85 -1.60 5.99 -16.07
C HIS A 85 -1.73 5.57 -14.60
N TYR A 86 -2.97 5.42 -14.12
CA TYR A 86 -3.20 4.87 -12.78
C TYR A 86 -3.01 3.35 -12.80
N PRO A 87 -2.39 2.76 -11.77
CA PRO A 87 -2.42 1.32 -11.59
C PRO A 87 -3.85 0.90 -11.26
N TYR A 88 -4.44 0.07 -12.12
CA TYR A 88 -5.76 -0.52 -11.95
C TYR A 88 -5.64 -2.03 -11.97
N ALA A 89 -6.16 -2.68 -10.92
CA ALA A 89 -6.16 -4.13 -10.85
C ALA A 89 -7.11 -4.71 -11.91
N ALA A 90 -6.65 -5.74 -12.62
CA ALA A 90 -7.50 -6.56 -13.48
C ALA A 90 -8.64 -7.21 -12.66
N SER A 91 -9.78 -7.47 -13.31
CA SER A 91 -11.02 -7.91 -12.64
C SER A 91 -10.86 -9.18 -11.79
N GLU A 92 -10.00 -10.11 -12.19
CA GLU A 92 -9.69 -11.33 -11.42
C GLU A 92 -9.05 -11.04 -10.06
N ARG A 93 -8.15 -10.04 -9.99
CA ARG A 93 -7.49 -9.64 -8.74
C ARG A 93 -8.46 -8.95 -7.78
N LYS A 94 -9.41 -8.16 -8.30
CA LYS A 94 -10.43 -7.50 -7.47
C LYS A 94 -11.23 -8.51 -6.64
N SER A 95 -11.48 -9.71 -7.20
CA SER A 95 -12.19 -10.78 -6.49
C SER A 95 -11.37 -11.41 -5.36
N ARG A 96 -10.04 -11.45 -5.47
CA ARG A 96 -9.17 -12.06 -4.46
C ARG A 96 -8.77 -11.10 -3.34
N SER A 97 -8.69 -9.81 -3.67
CA SER A 97 -8.30 -8.75 -2.74
C SER A 97 -9.36 -7.62 -2.67
N PRO A 98 -10.61 -7.92 -2.25
CA PRO A 98 -11.70 -6.93 -2.28
C PRO A 98 -11.45 -5.74 -1.34
N GLU A 99 -10.66 -5.95 -0.27
CA GLU A 99 -10.31 -4.93 0.73
C GLU A 99 -9.40 -3.81 0.16
N LEU A 100 -8.74 -4.00 -0.98
CA LEU A 100 -7.87 -2.98 -1.61
C LEU A 100 -8.66 -1.94 -2.41
N VAL A 101 -9.57 -1.21 -1.76
CA VAL A 101 -10.46 -0.23 -2.41
C VAL A 101 -9.70 0.86 -3.19
N ALA A 102 -8.55 1.32 -2.69
CA ALA A 102 -7.74 2.33 -3.36
C ALA A 102 -7.12 1.85 -4.67
N LEU A 103 -6.99 0.51 -4.83
CA LEU A 103 -6.51 -0.14 -6.04
C LEU A 103 -7.67 -0.56 -6.96
N ASN A 104 -8.72 -1.12 -6.38
CA ASN A 104 -9.85 -1.71 -7.11
C ASN A 104 -10.83 -0.64 -7.62
N GLN A 105 -10.95 0.47 -6.89
CA GLN A 105 -11.88 1.58 -7.15
C GLN A 105 -11.16 2.92 -6.99
N PRO A 106 -10.13 3.22 -7.81
CA PRO A 106 -9.26 4.38 -7.62
C PRO A 106 -9.99 5.72 -7.80
N PHE A 107 -11.16 5.75 -8.42
CA PHE A 107 -11.96 6.97 -8.61
C PHE A 107 -13.10 7.12 -7.60
N SER A 108 -13.17 6.25 -6.58
CA SER A 108 -14.18 6.33 -5.52
C SER A 108 -13.89 7.46 -4.53
N SER A 109 -14.94 7.94 -3.86
CA SER A 109 -14.81 8.88 -2.73
C SER A 109 -13.92 8.31 -1.62
N GLN A 110 -13.98 6.99 -1.39
CA GLN A 110 -13.14 6.31 -0.41
C GLN A 110 -11.65 6.37 -0.78
N ALA A 111 -11.31 6.18 -2.06
CA ALA A 111 -9.94 6.36 -2.54
C ALA A 111 -9.45 7.80 -2.36
N GLU A 112 -10.29 8.81 -2.60
CA GLU A 112 -9.96 10.22 -2.34
C GLU A 112 -9.69 10.52 -0.86
N VAL A 113 -10.42 9.89 0.07
CA VAL A 113 -10.15 10.00 1.51
C VAL A 113 -8.75 9.49 1.84
N PHE A 114 -8.36 8.31 1.32
CA PHE A 114 -7.00 7.79 1.52
C PHE A 114 -5.94 8.71 0.90
N ARG A 115 -6.18 9.30 -0.28
CA ARG A 115 -5.27 10.29 -0.89
C ARG A 115 -5.12 11.54 -0.02
N GLY A 116 -6.20 12.03 0.57
CA GLY A 116 -6.19 13.15 1.50
C GLY A 116 -5.34 12.86 2.74
N ILE A 117 -5.54 11.69 3.36
CA ILE A 117 -4.77 11.24 4.53
C ILE A 117 -3.29 11.08 4.17
N ARG A 118 -2.99 10.42 3.04
CA ARG A 118 -1.63 10.28 2.52
C ARG A 118 -0.95 11.65 2.37
N SER A 119 -1.61 12.64 1.77
CA SER A 119 -1.04 13.98 1.63
C SER A 119 -0.72 14.64 2.98
N GLN A 120 -1.58 14.46 3.98
CA GLN A 120 -1.32 14.96 5.34
C GLN A 120 -0.12 14.26 5.99
N ILE A 121 0.02 12.95 5.81
CA ILE A 121 1.19 12.17 6.28
C ILE A 121 2.45 12.67 5.58
N MET A 122 2.41 12.87 4.26
CA MET A 122 3.55 13.38 3.48
C MET A 122 4.07 14.71 4.02
N MET A 123 3.18 15.66 4.29
CA MET A 123 3.56 16.98 4.83
C MET A 123 4.16 16.93 6.25
N ARG A 124 3.78 15.94 7.06
CA ARG A 124 4.21 15.83 8.47
C ARG A 124 5.44 14.97 8.67
N LEU A 125 5.56 13.88 7.92
CA LEU A 125 6.56 12.83 8.16
C LEU A 125 7.74 12.85 7.19
N TYR A 126 7.50 13.19 5.92
CA TYR A 126 8.52 13.10 4.87
C TYR A 126 9.05 14.49 4.49
N ARG A 127 9.54 15.22 5.50
CA ARG A 127 10.09 16.57 5.34
C ARG A 127 11.54 16.51 4.83
N GLU A 128 11.88 17.39 3.91
CA GLU A 128 13.25 17.49 3.39
C GLU A 128 14.25 17.78 4.53
N GLY A 129 15.37 17.05 4.53
CA GLY A 129 16.44 17.19 5.53
C GLY A 129 16.19 16.43 6.84
N GLU A 130 15.01 15.86 7.06
CA GLU A 130 14.75 14.99 8.22
C GLU A 130 15.09 13.52 7.93
N PRO A 131 15.52 12.74 8.94
CA PRO A 131 15.75 11.31 8.76
C PRO A 131 14.47 10.59 8.32
N ARG A 132 14.57 9.70 7.33
CA ARG A 132 13.46 8.83 6.93
C ARG A 132 13.05 7.93 8.09
N ARG A 133 11.75 7.83 8.34
CA ARG A 133 11.14 7.01 9.38
C ARG A 133 10.09 6.09 8.79
N ALA A 134 9.92 4.93 9.40
CA ALA A 134 8.77 4.08 9.14
C ALA A 134 7.55 4.65 9.89
N LEU A 135 6.35 4.40 9.36
CA LEU A 135 5.10 4.80 9.99
C LEU A 135 4.39 3.57 10.55
N ALA A 136 4.31 3.45 11.87
CA ALA A 136 3.48 2.44 12.52
C ALA A 136 2.02 2.90 12.51
N ILE A 137 1.10 2.03 12.10
CA ILE A 137 -0.33 2.22 12.33
C ILE A 137 -0.67 1.42 13.57
N ILE A 138 -1.32 2.05 14.56
CA ILE A 138 -1.66 1.44 15.85
C ILE A 138 -3.14 1.64 16.16
N SER A 139 -3.76 0.73 16.91
CA SER A 139 -5.17 0.84 17.33
C SER A 139 -5.37 0.17 18.69
N PRO A 140 -6.32 0.64 19.51
CA PRO A 140 -6.57 0.07 20.82
C PRO A 140 -7.08 -1.37 20.74
N ASP A 141 -8.04 -1.64 19.84
CA ASP A 141 -8.80 -2.87 19.82
C ASP A 141 -8.60 -3.65 18.52
N THR A 142 -9.00 -4.92 18.55
CA THR A 142 -9.16 -5.72 17.33
C THR A 142 -10.37 -5.25 16.54
N MET A 143 -10.36 -5.51 15.24
CA MET A 143 -11.47 -5.11 14.34
C MET A 143 -11.67 -3.59 14.22
N ASP A 144 -10.64 -2.80 14.57
CA ASP A 144 -10.60 -1.35 14.31
C ASP A 144 -10.29 -1.01 12.84
N GLY A 145 -10.21 -2.01 11.94
CA GLY A 145 -9.91 -1.79 10.52
C GLY A 145 -8.46 -1.43 10.21
N LYS A 146 -7.54 -1.75 11.13
CA LYS A 146 -6.12 -1.38 11.03
C LYS A 146 -5.42 -1.96 9.81
N SER A 147 -5.48 -3.27 9.62
CA SER A 147 -4.84 -3.91 8.47
C SER A 147 -5.40 -3.42 7.13
N TYR A 148 -6.72 -3.22 7.07
CA TYR A 148 -7.40 -2.62 5.92
C TYR A 148 -6.92 -1.20 5.63
N PHE A 149 -6.83 -0.35 6.66
CA PHE A 149 -6.34 1.01 6.54
C PHE A 149 -4.88 1.05 6.09
N THR A 150 -4.02 0.25 6.73
CA THR A 150 -2.59 0.14 6.42
C THR A 150 -2.37 -0.30 4.97
N ALA A 151 -3.13 -1.30 4.50
CA ALA A 151 -3.04 -1.79 3.12
C ALA A 151 -3.40 -0.71 2.09
N ASN A 152 -4.53 -0.03 2.28
CA ASN A 152 -4.97 1.03 1.35
C ASN A 152 -4.09 2.27 1.42
N LEU A 153 -3.56 2.62 2.60
CA LEU A 153 -2.56 3.68 2.72
C LEU A 153 -1.30 3.32 1.91
N ALA A 154 -0.79 2.09 2.03
CA ALA A 154 0.36 1.63 1.27
C ALA A 154 0.11 1.65 -0.25
N VAL A 155 -1.08 1.27 -0.72
CA VAL A 155 -1.50 1.43 -2.12
C VAL A 155 -1.39 2.91 -2.55
N THR A 156 -2.00 3.83 -1.80
CA THR A 156 -2.00 5.25 -2.19
C THR A 156 -0.61 5.89 -2.13
N LEU A 157 0.27 5.44 -1.24
CA LEU A 157 1.68 5.85 -1.21
C LEU A 157 2.40 5.34 -2.46
N ALA A 158 2.24 4.06 -2.82
CA ALA A 158 2.83 3.48 -4.02
C ALA A 158 2.36 4.15 -5.32
N GLN A 159 1.12 4.68 -5.34
CA GLN A 159 0.56 5.46 -6.45
C GLN A 159 1.23 6.83 -6.65
N LEU A 160 1.92 7.40 -5.65
CA LEU A 160 2.74 8.61 -5.84
C LEU A 160 4.02 8.34 -6.64
N GLY A 161 4.37 7.06 -6.80
CA GLY A 161 5.71 6.64 -7.20
C GLY A 161 6.61 6.42 -5.99
N GLY A 162 7.88 6.12 -6.25
CA GLY A 162 8.82 5.68 -5.20
C GLY A 162 8.54 4.26 -4.71
N ARG A 163 9.49 3.64 -4.01
CA ARG A 163 9.33 2.28 -3.50
C ARG A 163 8.63 2.31 -2.15
N THR A 164 7.45 1.70 -2.06
CA THR A 164 6.68 1.57 -0.83
C THR A 164 6.77 0.14 -0.30
N LEU A 165 7.06 -0.02 0.99
CA LEU A 165 7.01 -1.30 1.69
C LEU A 165 5.93 -1.25 2.77
N LEU A 166 5.04 -2.24 2.75
CA LEU A 166 4.20 -2.58 3.88
C LEU A 166 4.85 -3.73 4.67
N VAL A 167 4.99 -3.56 5.98
CA VAL A 167 5.44 -4.60 6.90
C VAL A 167 4.28 -5.04 7.77
N ASP A 168 3.95 -6.34 7.74
CA ASP A 168 3.03 -6.93 8.70
C ASP A 168 3.80 -7.26 9.98
N ALA A 169 3.64 -6.44 11.02
CA ALA A 169 4.19 -6.67 12.35
C ALA A 169 3.09 -7.05 13.37
N ASP A 170 1.89 -7.44 12.90
CA ASP A 170 0.93 -8.16 13.75
C ASP A 170 1.34 -9.63 13.83
N LEU A 171 2.32 -9.89 14.69
CA LEU A 171 2.84 -11.24 14.95
C LEU A 171 1.83 -12.13 15.69
N ARG A 172 0.61 -11.67 15.99
CA ARG A 172 -0.43 -12.43 16.70
C ARG A 172 -1.54 -12.87 15.75
N ARG A 173 -1.98 -11.97 14.86
CA ARG A 173 -3.08 -12.18 13.91
C ARG A 173 -2.74 -11.55 12.55
N PRO A 174 -1.71 -12.04 11.86
CA PRO A 174 -1.29 -11.48 10.57
C PRO A 174 -2.39 -11.60 9.53
N ARG A 175 -2.60 -10.53 8.74
CA ARG A 175 -3.65 -10.48 7.70
C ARG A 175 -3.20 -9.89 6.38
N GLN A 176 -2.04 -9.24 6.33
CA GLN A 176 -1.63 -8.52 5.12
C GLN A 176 -1.40 -9.45 3.94
N HIS A 177 -0.93 -10.67 4.21
CA HIS A 177 -0.79 -11.70 3.20
C HIS A 177 -2.12 -12.10 2.54
N GLU A 178 -3.21 -12.14 3.31
CA GLU A 178 -4.57 -12.39 2.80
C GLU A 178 -5.05 -11.20 1.97
N ILE A 179 -4.87 -9.98 2.47
CA ILE A 179 -5.33 -8.75 1.82
C ILE A 179 -4.66 -8.59 0.44
N PHE A 180 -3.36 -8.86 0.35
CA PHE A 180 -2.57 -8.68 -0.87
C PHE A 180 -2.48 -9.91 -1.78
N ASP A 181 -3.05 -11.05 -1.37
CA ASP A 181 -2.94 -12.35 -2.05
C ASP A 181 -1.46 -12.74 -2.29
N VAL A 182 -0.65 -12.69 -1.22
CA VAL A 182 0.78 -13.06 -1.25
C VAL A 182 1.09 -14.25 -0.34
N ALA A 183 2.21 -14.92 -0.61
CA ALA A 183 2.61 -16.10 0.16
C ALA A 183 3.00 -15.73 1.60
N ASN A 184 2.77 -16.62 2.57
CA ASN A 184 3.06 -16.36 3.99
C ASN A 184 3.89 -17.49 4.66
N GLN A 185 4.70 -18.23 3.90
CA GLN A 185 5.55 -19.26 4.49
C GLN A 185 6.81 -18.69 5.14
N ALA A 186 7.28 -17.53 4.65
CA ALA A 186 8.52 -16.87 5.03
C ALA A 186 8.26 -15.36 5.18
N GLY A 187 8.85 -14.70 6.16
CA GLY A 187 8.55 -13.29 6.42
C GLY A 187 9.31 -12.68 7.60
N LEU A 188 8.69 -11.70 8.25
CA LEU A 188 9.26 -10.97 9.37
C LEU A 188 9.75 -11.91 10.50
N SER A 189 8.98 -12.94 10.85
CA SER A 189 9.31 -13.85 11.94
C SER A 189 10.58 -14.66 11.66
N SER A 190 10.80 -15.10 10.41
CA SER A 190 12.02 -15.82 10.03
C SER A 190 13.23 -14.90 10.05
N ILE A 191 13.11 -13.66 9.55
CA ILE A 191 14.16 -12.64 9.63
C ILE A 191 14.57 -12.39 11.09
N LEU A 192 13.60 -12.15 11.98
CA LEU A 192 13.88 -11.86 13.39
C LEU A 192 14.44 -13.07 14.15
N SER A 193 14.14 -14.28 13.68
CA SER A 193 14.72 -15.53 14.21
C SER A 193 16.12 -15.81 13.67
N GLY A 194 16.66 -14.98 12.76
CA GLY A 194 17.95 -15.19 12.13
C GLY A 194 17.96 -16.28 11.04
N ARG A 195 16.77 -16.71 10.59
CA ARG A 195 16.66 -17.63 9.45
C ARG A 195 16.75 -16.84 8.16
N SER A 196 17.60 -17.30 7.24
CA SER A 196 17.70 -16.74 5.90
C SER A 196 16.81 -17.50 4.95
N GLU A 197 15.70 -16.89 4.56
CA GLU A 197 14.76 -17.46 3.60
C GLU A 197 14.72 -16.56 2.35
N PRO A 198 14.75 -17.12 1.14
CA PRO A 198 14.70 -16.32 -0.08
C PRO A 198 13.33 -15.64 -0.23
N ARG A 199 13.30 -14.44 -0.82
CA ARG A 199 12.08 -13.74 -1.25
C ARG A 199 11.05 -13.44 -0.14
N VAL A 200 11.51 -13.14 1.07
CA VAL A 200 10.66 -12.70 2.20
C VAL A 200 9.90 -11.39 1.94
N ILE A 201 10.45 -10.50 1.10
CA ILE A 201 9.75 -9.30 0.63
C ILE A 201 9.22 -9.59 -0.76
N GLN A 202 7.90 -9.49 -0.92
CA GLN A 202 7.18 -9.82 -2.15
C GLN A 202 6.65 -8.56 -2.82
N GLN A 203 6.85 -8.45 -4.14
CA GLN A 203 6.25 -7.38 -4.92
C GLN A 203 4.76 -7.69 -5.15
N VAL A 204 3.91 -6.68 -5.00
CA VAL A 204 2.48 -6.82 -5.23
C VAL A 204 2.22 -6.82 -6.73
N GLU A 205 1.63 -7.90 -7.24
CA GLU A 205 1.28 -7.98 -8.66
C GLU A 205 0.32 -6.84 -9.07
N GLY A 206 0.53 -6.28 -10.27
CA GLY A 206 -0.19 -5.10 -10.74
C GLY A 206 0.30 -3.76 -10.15
N MET A 207 1.25 -3.77 -9.20
CA MET A 207 1.86 -2.54 -8.65
C MET A 207 3.37 -2.65 -8.50
N ASN A 208 4.09 -2.10 -9.47
CA ASN A 208 5.55 -2.21 -9.53
C ASN A 208 6.28 -1.55 -8.33
N SER A 209 5.66 -0.56 -7.70
CA SER A 209 6.20 0.22 -6.59
C SER A 209 5.82 -0.28 -5.20
N LEU A 210 4.93 -1.28 -5.07
CA LEU A 210 4.48 -1.78 -3.76
C LEU A 210 5.06 -3.15 -3.44
N PHE A 211 5.56 -3.26 -2.22
CA PHE A 211 6.12 -4.48 -1.66
C PHE A 211 5.47 -4.79 -0.32
N VAL A 212 5.38 -6.08 0.02
CA VAL A 212 4.84 -6.57 1.29
C VAL A 212 5.88 -7.49 1.94
N LEU A 213 6.18 -7.24 3.21
CA LEU A 213 6.86 -8.17 4.10
C LEU A 213 5.80 -8.77 5.04
N PRO A 214 5.29 -9.98 4.74
CA PRO A 214 4.31 -10.63 5.61
C PRO A 214 5.00 -11.15 6.88
N VAL A 215 4.22 -11.65 7.84
CA VAL A 215 4.77 -12.20 9.08
C VAL A 215 5.56 -13.50 8.84
N GLY A 216 5.12 -14.35 7.92
CA GLY A 216 5.56 -15.73 7.84
C GLY A 216 4.84 -16.59 8.88
N ALA A 217 5.51 -17.62 9.38
CA ALA A 217 5.00 -18.44 10.48
C ALA A 217 4.80 -17.59 11.75
N VAL A 218 3.61 -17.67 12.36
CA VAL A 218 3.28 -16.99 13.61
C VAL A 218 4.20 -17.50 14.73
N PRO A 219 5.00 -16.64 15.38
CA PRO A 219 5.90 -17.05 16.44
C PRO A 219 5.15 -17.26 17.77
N PRO A 220 5.63 -18.15 18.67
CA PRO A 220 5.05 -18.34 20.01
C PRO A 220 5.39 -17.19 20.97
N ASN A 221 6.36 -16.34 20.64
CA ASN A 221 6.92 -15.28 21.48
C ASN A 221 7.01 -13.93 20.72
N PRO A 222 5.87 -13.29 20.39
CA PRO A 222 5.81 -12.08 19.57
C PRO A 222 6.62 -10.91 20.16
N VAL A 223 6.40 -10.60 21.44
CA VAL A 223 6.97 -9.41 22.09
C VAL A 223 8.48 -9.53 22.18
N GLU A 224 8.98 -10.69 22.60
CA GLU A 224 10.40 -10.95 22.74
C GLU A 224 11.14 -10.82 21.39
N LEU A 225 10.49 -11.15 20.28
CA LEU A 225 11.07 -10.94 18.95
C LEU A 225 11.12 -9.46 18.56
N LEU A 226 10.08 -8.69 18.87
CA LEU A 226 9.99 -7.26 18.55
C LEU A 226 10.93 -6.40 19.42
N GLU A 227 11.17 -6.80 20.66
CA GLU A 227 12.06 -6.06 21.58
C GLU A 227 13.53 -6.17 21.20
N ARG A 228 13.92 -7.27 20.54
CA ARG A 228 15.32 -7.52 20.16
C ARG A 228 15.90 -6.40 19.29
N PRO A 229 17.20 -6.12 19.42
CA PRO A 229 17.88 -5.11 18.57
C PRO A 229 17.72 -5.36 17.07
N ALA A 230 17.55 -6.62 16.67
CA ALA A 230 17.36 -7.04 15.29
C ALA A 230 16.17 -6.33 14.61
N PHE A 231 15.04 -6.17 15.30
CA PHE A 231 13.87 -5.51 14.71
C PHE A 231 14.13 -4.01 14.47
N GLY A 232 14.74 -3.31 15.43
CA GLY A 232 15.12 -1.92 15.24
C GLY A 232 16.17 -1.71 14.13
N MET A 233 17.12 -2.64 13.98
CA MET A 233 18.08 -2.63 12.86
C MET A 233 17.38 -2.82 11.52
N LEU A 234 16.46 -3.78 11.44
CA LEU A 234 15.66 -4.04 10.25
C LEU A 234 14.85 -2.80 9.84
N MET A 235 14.16 -2.16 10.78
CA MET A 235 13.35 -0.97 10.46
C MET A 235 14.19 0.18 9.89
N ARG A 236 15.39 0.41 10.45
CA ARG A 236 16.32 1.43 9.92
C ARG A 236 16.84 1.06 8.52
N GLU A 237 17.18 -0.20 8.31
CA GLU A 237 17.63 -0.69 7.00
C GLU A 237 16.52 -0.53 5.95
N LEU A 238 15.29 -0.90 6.28
CA LEU A 238 14.15 -0.78 5.38
C LEU A 238 13.82 0.70 5.10
N ALA A 239 13.86 1.58 6.10
CA ALA A 239 13.67 3.02 5.90
C ALA A 239 14.76 3.67 5.02
N GLY A 240 15.97 3.08 4.97
CA GLY A 240 17.03 3.50 4.06
C GLY A 240 16.88 2.96 2.63
N LYS A 241 16.15 1.86 2.45
CA LYS A 241 15.92 1.23 1.13
C LYS A 241 14.63 1.72 0.47
N PHE A 242 13.56 1.89 1.23
CA PHE A 242 12.26 2.27 0.68
C PHE A 242 12.03 3.77 0.87
N ASP A 243 11.28 4.37 -0.04
CA ASP A 243 10.86 5.77 0.07
C ASP A 243 9.77 5.91 1.14
N HIS A 244 8.91 4.90 1.24
CA HIS A 244 7.87 4.81 2.25
C HIS A 244 7.88 3.43 2.90
N VAL A 245 7.86 3.38 4.23
CA VAL A 245 7.68 2.14 5.00
C VAL A 245 6.49 2.34 5.93
N VAL A 246 5.45 1.53 5.78
CA VAL A 246 4.27 1.53 6.64
C VAL A 246 4.18 0.19 7.35
N VAL A 247 3.91 0.19 8.64
CA VAL A 247 3.96 -1.00 9.49
C VAL A 247 2.60 -1.22 10.14
N ASP A 248 1.98 -2.35 9.85
CA ASP A 248 0.78 -2.82 10.54
C ASP A 248 1.18 -3.49 11.86
N THR A 249 0.39 -3.32 12.92
CA THR A 249 0.74 -3.84 14.26
C THR A 249 -0.37 -4.70 14.86
N SER A 250 -0.03 -5.46 15.90
CA SER A 250 -1.05 -6.03 16.81
C SER A 250 -1.91 -4.92 17.42
N ALA A 251 -3.15 -5.25 17.82
CA ALA A 251 -3.96 -4.36 18.65
C ALA A 251 -3.33 -4.17 20.04
N SER A 252 -3.37 -2.96 20.59
CA SER A 252 -2.75 -2.64 21.89
C SER A 252 -3.39 -3.35 23.07
N LEU A 253 -4.65 -3.79 22.94
CA LEU A 253 -5.32 -4.68 23.90
C LEU A 253 -4.52 -5.98 24.17
N TYR A 254 -3.71 -6.45 23.22
CA TYR A 254 -2.91 -7.66 23.39
C TYR A 254 -1.61 -7.45 24.16
N GLY A 255 -1.22 -6.20 24.43
CA GLY A 255 -0.01 -5.86 25.14
C GLY A 255 0.80 -4.76 24.45
N ALA A 256 2.10 -4.73 24.75
CA ALA A 256 3.01 -3.66 24.34
C ALA A 256 3.49 -3.74 22.88
N ASP A 257 3.06 -4.74 22.10
CA ASP A 257 3.48 -4.95 20.71
C ASP A 257 3.42 -3.65 19.88
N ALA A 258 2.30 -2.93 19.95
CA ALA A 258 2.07 -1.71 19.17
C ALA A 258 3.02 -0.57 19.55
N SER A 259 3.25 -0.34 20.85
CA SER A 259 4.14 0.72 21.33
C SER A 259 5.61 0.40 21.07
N ILE A 260 6.01 -0.87 21.19
CA ILE A 260 7.36 -1.34 20.82
C ILE A 260 7.59 -1.10 19.32
N VAL A 261 6.64 -1.49 18.47
CA VAL A 261 6.75 -1.29 17.02
C VAL A 261 6.81 0.20 16.67
N ALA A 262 5.93 1.01 17.26
CA ALA A 262 5.92 2.46 17.10
C ALA A 262 7.26 3.10 17.51
N SER A 263 7.87 2.63 18.61
CA SER A 263 9.21 3.06 19.06
C SER A 263 10.29 2.78 18.01
N ARG A 264 10.28 1.59 17.39
CA ARG A 264 11.28 1.22 16.38
C ARG A 264 11.04 1.91 15.03
N CYS A 265 9.80 2.28 14.73
CA CYS A 265 9.45 3.01 13.51
C CYS A 265 9.83 4.50 13.60
N GLY A 266 9.74 5.08 14.80
CA GLY A 266 10.02 6.50 15.05
C GLY A 266 8.88 7.45 14.71
N ALA A 267 7.79 6.93 14.14
CA ALA A 267 6.54 7.63 13.90
C ALA A 267 5.33 6.68 14.03
N ALA A 268 4.20 7.21 14.48
CA ALA A 268 2.96 6.46 14.64
C ALA A 268 1.73 7.26 14.22
N LEU A 269 0.70 6.54 13.76
CA LEU A 269 -0.65 7.06 13.51
C LEU A 269 -1.66 6.18 14.24
N VAL A 270 -2.52 6.79 15.04
CA VAL A 270 -3.57 6.07 15.77
C VAL A 270 -4.78 5.91 14.85
N LEU A 271 -5.35 4.72 14.82
CA LEU A 271 -6.62 4.44 14.17
C LEU A 271 -7.69 4.19 15.23
N ALA A 272 -8.82 4.88 15.06
CA ALA A 272 -10.01 4.73 15.87
C ALA A 272 -11.19 4.32 14.99
N ARG A 273 -12.03 3.42 15.49
CA ARG A 273 -13.26 3.00 14.84
C ARG A 273 -14.44 3.77 15.42
N GLN A 274 -15.20 4.40 14.54
CA GLN A 274 -16.39 5.16 14.89
C GLN A 274 -17.39 4.27 15.64
N ASP A 275 -18.00 4.82 16.68
CA ASP A 275 -19.02 4.16 17.50
C ASP A 275 -18.56 2.86 18.19
N ARG A 276 -17.24 2.59 18.21
CA ARG A 276 -16.63 1.37 18.79
C ARG A 276 -15.45 1.66 19.69
N SER A 277 -14.45 2.40 19.20
CA SER A 277 -13.25 2.68 20.01
C SER A 277 -13.59 3.61 21.16
N ARG A 278 -13.24 3.19 22.37
CA ARG A 278 -13.49 3.96 23.60
C ARG A 278 -12.44 5.06 23.74
N VAL A 279 -12.87 6.27 24.12
CA VAL A 279 -11.97 7.41 24.36
C VAL A 279 -10.88 7.07 25.36
N LEU A 280 -11.22 6.38 26.46
CA LEU A 280 -10.25 5.94 27.47
C LEU A 280 -9.17 5.01 26.87
N ALA A 281 -9.55 4.05 26.02
CA ALA A 281 -8.59 3.14 25.41
C ALA A 281 -7.67 3.84 24.40
N LEU A 282 -8.18 4.86 23.70
CA LEU A 282 -7.37 5.73 22.85
C LEU A 282 -6.39 6.57 23.67
N GLN A 283 -6.82 7.11 24.82
CA GLN A 283 -5.96 7.85 25.74
C GLN A 283 -4.86 6.96 26.31
N GLU A 284 -5.20 5.77 26.82
CA GLU A 284 -4.22 4.80 27.32
C GLU A 284 -3.19 4.44 26.23
N LEU A 285 -3.63 4.29 24.97
CA LEU A 285 -2.72 4.05 23.86
C LEU A 285 -1.82 5.26 23.58
N THR A 286 -2.35 6.48 23.54
CA THR A 286 -1.51 7.66 23.32
C THR A 286 -0.53 7.90 24.46
N ASP A 287 -0.97 7.74 25.71
CA ASP A 287 -0.16 7.89 26.90
C ASP A 287 0.94 6.83 26.96
N SER A 288 0.70 5.63 26.42
CA SER A 288 1.73 4.59 26.30
C SER A 288 2.88 4.96 25.35
N LEU A 289 2.71 5.98 24.51
CA LEU A 289 3.76 6.53 23.65
C LEU A 289 4.50 7.71 24.30
N ASP A 290 4.01 8.24 25.43
CA ASP A 290 4.67 9.35 26.11
C ASP A 290 6.05 8.94 26.63
N GLY A 291 7.05 9.78 26.37
CA GLY A 291 8.45 9.50 26.71
C GLY A 291 9.14 8.48 25.79
N ILE A 292 8.43 7.91 24.81
CA ILE A 292 9.03 7.09 23.75
C ILE A 292 9.52 8.01 22.62
N ASN A 293 10.65 7.69 22.00
CA ASN A 293 11.17 8.41 20.83
C ASN A 293 10.34 8.11 19.55
N THR A 294 9.05 8.46 19.58
CA THR A 294 8.09 8.28 18.50
C THR A 294 7.31 9.56 18.27
N THR A 295 7.27 10.03 17.03
CA THR A 295 6.41 11.15 16.66
C THR A 295 4.99 10.65 16.38
N LEU A 296 4.02 11.04 17.20
CA LEU A 296 2.61 10.78 16.93
C LEU A 296 2.07 11.79 15.91
N LEU A 297 1.68 11.32 14.73
CA LEU A 297 1.16 12.17 13.65
C LEU A 297 -0.28 12.64 13.92
N GLY A 298 -1.03 11.91 14.73
CA GLY A 298 -2.42 12.17 15.06
C GLY A 298 -3.27 10.90 15.04
N THR A 299 -4.58 11.09 14.89
CA THR A 299 -5.59 10.03 14.88
C THR A 299 -6.42 10.09 13.61
N VAL A 300 -6.68 8.93 12.99
CA VAL A 300 -7.66 8.75 11.93
C VAL A 300 -8.86 8.02 12.49
N MET A 301 -10.06 8.50 12.19
CA MET A 301 -11.30 7.81 12.48
C MET A 301 -11.80 7.09 11.22
N ASN A 302 -12.19 5.82 11.35
CA ASN A 302 -12.78 5.05 10.26
C ASN A 302 -14.16 4.47 10.68
N GLN A 303 -14.90 3.96 9.69
CA GLN A 303 -16.17 3.25 9.89
C GLN A 303 -16.07 1.79 9.43
N TYR A 304 -14.91 1.15 9.64
CA TYR A 304 -14.65 -0.22 9.17
C TYR A 304 -15.74 -1.21 9.64
#